data_AF-A0A3M2EMT7-F1
#
_entry.id   AF-A0A3M2EMT7-F1
#
_cell.length_a   1.000
_cell.length_b   1.000
_cell.length_c   1.000
_cell.angle_alpha   90.00
_cell.angle_beta   90.00
_cell.angle_gamma   90.00
#
_symmetry.space_group_name_H-M   'P 1'
#
loop_
_entity.id
_entity.type
_entity.pdbx_description
1 polymer ?
#
loop_
_entity_poly.entity_id
_entity_poly.type
_entity_poly.pdbx_seq_one_letter_code
_entity_poly.pdbx_strand_id
1 'polypeptide(L)'
;MKRTLIISAAAALVAGAVAAAPTAADAAAWAKCKACHNFAPKKKVGPGLGKGDGIPGVFGRKAGTFPGFKYKFTKYIKGEPWVWDEAHLRKWMCNSKKAIKEFTGDPKAKTKMPPQKVCDPAKQDEVIAKLKSVS
;
A
#
# COMPACT_ATOMS: atom_id res chain seq x y z
N MET A 1 -45.09 -14.38 -50.10
CA MET A 1 -45.43 -14.09 -48.69
C MET A 1 -44.87 -15.18 -47.78
N LYS A 2 -43.79 -14.91 -47.05
CA LYS A 2 -43.51 -15.48 -45.71
C LYS A 2 -42.25 -14.81 -45.15
N ARG A 3 -42.41 -14.36 -43.91
CA ARG A 3 -41.56 -13.48 -43.11
C ARG A 3 -40.37 -14.26 -42.55
N THR A 4 -39.17 -13.68 -42.49
CA THR A 4 -38.34 -13.78 -41.29
C THR A 4 -37.31 -12.65 -41.25
N LEU A 5 -37.54 -11.70 -40.34
CA LEU A 5 -36.50 -10.82 -39.80
C LEU A 5 -35.78 -11.61 -38.71
N ILE A 6 -34.44 -11.67 -38.75
CA ILE A 6 -33.63 -11.97 -37.58
C ILE A 6 -32.52 -10.92 -37.51
N ILE A 7 -32.66 -10.06 -36.51
CA ILE A 7 -31.71 -9.05 -36.09
C ILE A 7 -30.64 -9.79 -35.27
N SER A 8 -29.43 -9.94 -35.80
CA SER A 8 -28.28 -10.42 -35.02
C SER A 8 -27.56 -9.22 -34.38
N ALA A 9 -27.83 -8.99 -33.10
CA ALA A 9 -27.01 -8.12 -32.26
C ALA A 9 -25.72 -8.87 -31.88
N ALA A 10 -24.60 -8.48 -32.48
CA ALA A 10 -23.29 -8.95 -32.07
C ALA A 10 -22.88 -8.21 -30.78
N ALA A 11 -22.99 -8.88 -29.63
CA ALA A 11 -22.50 -8.39 -28.36
C ALA A 11 -20.96 -8.45 -28.35
N ALA A 12 -20.32 -7.28 -28.23
CA ALA A 12 -18.89 -7.17 -28.03
C ALA A 12 -18.51 -7.71 -26.65
N LEU A 13 -17.81 -8.85 -26.61
CA LEU A 13 -17.14 -9.35 -25.41
C LEU A 13 -15.95 -8.45 -25.10
N VAL A 14 -16.11 -7.54 -24.14
CA VAL A 14 -14.99 -6.85 -23.49
C VAL A 14 -14.27 -7.88 -22.62
N ALA A 15 -13.15 -8.40 -23.10
CA ALA A 15 -12.24 -9.21 -22.30
C ALA A 15 -11.57 -8.31 -21.25
N GLY A 16 -12.21 -8.18 -20.09
CA GLY A 16 -11.58 -7.60 -18.91
C GLY A 16 -10.47 -8.53 -18.43
N ALA A 17 -9.23 -8.05 -18.39
CA ALA A 17 -8.12 -8.74 -17.75
C ALA A 17 -8.45 -8.93 -16.27
N VAL A 18 -8.90 -10.14 -15.90
CA VAL A 18 -9.11 -10.51 -14.50
C VAL A 18 -7.73 -10.74 -13.91
N ALA A 19 -7.21 -9.76 -13.18
CA ALA A 19 -6.03 -9.97 -12.35
C ALA A 19 -6.37 -11.07 -11.33
N ALA A 20 -5.84 -12.26 -11.54
CA ALA A 20 -6.06 -13.40 -10.66
C ALA A 20 -5.60 -13.04 -9.24
N ALA A 21 -6.51 -13.10 -8.28
CA ALA A 21 -6.15 -12.90 -6.87
C ALA A 21 -5.19 -14.03 -6.44
N PRO A 22 -4.09 -13.72 -5.74
CA PRO A 22 -3.08 -14.71 -5.38
C PRO A 22 -3.69 -15.81 -4.51
N THR A 23 -3.44 -17.06 -4.90
CA THR A 23 -3.86 -18.24 -4.14
C THR A 23 -2.90 -18.50 -2.97
N ALA A 24 -3.36 -19.21 -1.94
CA ALA A 24 -2.61 -19.44 -0.69
C ALA A 24 -1.26 -20.18 -0.85
N ALA A 25 -0.95 -20.75 -2.03
CA ALA A 25 0.32 -21.40 -2.32
C ALA A 25 1.48 -20.41 -2.54
N ASP A 26 1.18 -19.17 -2.92
CA ASP A 26 2.14 -18.07 -2.90
C ASP A 26 1.99 -17.35 -1.55
N ALA A 27 2.98 -17.48 -0.67
CA ALA A 27 2.98 -16.71 0.57
C ALA A 27 3.00 -15.22 0.23
N ALA A 28 1.83 -14.59 0.29
CA ALA A 28 1.63 -13.23 -0.18
C ALA A 28 2.69 -12.27 0.40
N ALA A 29 3.27 -11.41 -0.42
CA ALA A 29 4.42 -10.59 -0.07
C ALA A 29 4.17 -9.70 1.17
N TRP A 30 2.91 -9.33 1.43
CA TRP A 30 2.49 -8.56 2.60
C TRP A 30 2.56 -9.35 3.92
N ALA A 31 2.64 -10.68 3.89
CA ALA A 31 2.59 -11.51 5.08
C ALA A 31 3.75 -11.18 6.06
N LYS A 32 4.93 -10.84 5.54
CA LYS A 32 6.08 -10.43 6.37
C LYS A 32 5.81 -9.17 7.18
N CYS A 33 4.94 -8.28 6.71
CA CYS A 33 4.62 -7.04 7.39
C CYS A 33 3.89 -7.30 8.73
N LYS A 34 3.20 -8.45 8.86
CA LYS A 34 2.52 -8.88 10.11
C LYS A 34 3.47 -9.06 11.29
N ALA A 35 4.76 -9.28 11.03
CA ALA A 35 5.76 -9.37 12.09
C ALA A 35 5.76 -8.10 12.96
N CYS A 36 5.67 -6.92 12.32
CA CYS A 36 5.77 -5.64 13.00
C CYS A 36 4.48 -4.82 13.02
N HIS A 37 3.53 -5.08 12.12
CA HIS A 37 2.33 -4.27 11.94
C HIS A 37 1.05 -5.08 12.06
N ASN A 38 -0.04 -4.40 12.44
CA ASN A 38 -1.39 -4.92 12.27
C ASN A 38 -2.01 -4.30 11.02
N PHE A 39 -2.75 -5.08 10.24
CA PHE A 39 -3.62 -4.58 9.17
C PHE A 39 -4.98 -4.12 9.72
N ALA A 40 -4.93 -3.47 10.88
CA ALA A 40 -6.04 -2.98 11.69
C ALA A 40 -5.60 -1.63 12.33
N PRO A 41 -6.50 -0.84 12.93
CA PRO A 41 -6.18 0.48 13.50
C PRO A 41 -5.49 0.38 14.86
N LYS A 42 -4.56 -0.59 15.03
CA LYS A 42 -3.86 -0.89 16.28
C LYS A 42 -2.36 -0.94 16.02
N LYS A 43 -1.57 -0.17 16.77
CA LYS A 43 -0.11 -0.27 16.73
C LYS A 43 0.39 -1.63 17.25
N LYS A 44 1.57 -2.03 16.80
CA LYS A 44 2.37 -3.14 17.33
C LYS A 44 3.80 -2.63 17.50
N VAL A 45 4.79 -3.25 16.85
CA VAL A 45 6.16 -2.73 16.76
C VAL A 45 6.19 -1.49 15.85
N GLY A 46 5.37 -1.49 14.80
CA GLY A 46 5.07 -0.37 13.92
C GLY A 46 3.65 0.20 14.12
N PRO A 47 3.29 1.28 13.41
CA PRO A 47 1.93 1.82 13.40
C PRO A 47 0.91 0.84 12.80
N GLY A 48 -0.37 1.01 13.14
CA GLY A 48 -1.45 0.28 12.49
C GLY A 48 -1.58 0.67 11.01
N LEU A 49 -1.87 -0.31 10.15
CA LEU A 49 -1.97 -0.11 8.71
C LEU A 49 -3.42 -0.06 8.22
N GLY A 50 -4.37 -0.58 8.99
CA GLY A 50 -5.79 -0.56 8.66
C GLY A 50 -6.53 0.66 9.23
N LYS A 51 -7.69 0.95 8.66
CA LYS A 51 -8.63 1.97 9.14
C LYS A 51 -9.43 1.50 10.35
N GLY A 52 -9.99 2.47 11.07
CA GLY A 52 -10.94 2.29 12.16
C GLY A 52 -11.72 3.57 12.41
N ASP A 53 -12.51 3.59 13.46
CA ASP A 53 -13.32 4.75 13.84
C ASP A 53 -12.44 5.99 14.05
N GLY A 54 -12.54 6.96 13.14
CA GLY A 54 -11.72 8.17 13.15
C GLY A 54 -10.24 7.99 12.83
N ILE A 55 -9.79 6.79 12.45
CA ILE A 55 -8.38 6.53 12.09
C ILE A 55 -8.33 6.05 10.63
N PRO A 56 -7.80 6.84 9.69
CA PRO A 56 -7.63 6.39 8.31
C PRO A 56 -6.60 5.26 8.23
N GLY A 57 -6.76 4.35 7.26
CA GLY A 57 -5.74 3.36 6.96
C GLY A 57 -4.46 3.99 6.44
N VAL A 58 -3.43 3.18 6.20
CA VAL A 58 -2.16 3.76 5.77
C VAL A 58 -2.25 4.36 4.37
N PHE A 59 -3.02 3.78 3.44
CA PHE A 59 -3.15 4.33 2.10
C PHE A 59 -3.93 5.65 2.14
N GLY A 60 -3.34 6.73 1.66
CA GLY A 60 -3.92 8.08 1.72
C GLY A 60 -3.72 8.82 3.05
N ARG A 61 -3.15 8.18 4.09
CA ARG A 61 -2.86 8.85 5.36
C ARG A 61 -1.56 9.66 5.27
N LYS A 62 -1.56 10.85 5.89
CA LYS A 62 -0.37 11.69 6.04
C LYS A 62 0.71 10.95 6.86
N ALA A 63 1.97 11.07 6.46
CA ALA A 63 3.06 10.36 7.13
C ALA A 63 3.26 10.85 8.57
N GLY A 64 3.49 9.91 9.49
CA GLY A 64 3.80 10.24 10.88
C GLY A 64 2.59 10.57 11.76
N THR A 65 1.35 10.34 11.30
CA THR A 65 0.13 10.79 12.01
C THR A 65 -0.69 9.68 12.67
N PHE A 66 -0.30 8.40 12.58
CA PHE A 66 -1.03 7.34 13.30
C PHE A 66 -1.06 7.61 14.81
N PRO A 67 -2.23 7.65 15.47
CA PRO A 67 -2.35 8.02 16.88
C PRO A 67 -1.50 7.15 17.81
N GLY A 68 -0.82 7.80 18.76
CA GLY A 68 -0.07 7.11 19.81
C GLY A 68 1.17 6.32 19.35
N PHE A 69 1.64 6.49 18.11
CA PHE A 69 2.90 5.92 17.63
C PHE A 69 4.02 6.97 17.56
N LYS A 70 5.18 6.65 18.14
CA LYS A 70 6.34 7.55 18.19
C LYS A 70 7.23 7.37 16.95
N TYR A 71 7.09 8.28 15.98
CA TYR A 71 7.90 8.29 14.76
C TYR A 71 9.27 8.94 14.99
N LYS A 72 10.33 8.28 14.52
CA LYS A 72 11.70 8.87 14.56
C LYS A 72 11.91 9.91 13.46
N PHE A 73 11.19 9.78 12.35
CA PHE A 73 11.48 10.56 11.16
C PHE A 73 10.82 11.94 11.14
N THR A 74 9.78 12.18 11.96
CA THR A 74 9.00 13.42 11.94
C THR A 74 9.86 14.65 12.23
N LYS A 75 10.90 14.52 13.05
CA LYS A 75 11.86 15.60 13.33
C LYS A 75 12.74 16.03 12.15
N TYR A 76 12.76 15.27 11.05
CA TYR A 76 13.49 15.64 9.83
C TYR A 76 12.58 16.25 8.76
N ILE A 77 11.27 16.29 9.00
CA ILE A 77 10.32 16.90 8.08
C ILE A 77 10.42 18.42 8.29
N LYS A 78 10.84 19.15 7.25
CA LYS A 78 11.00 20.62 7.28
C LYS A 78 9.80 21.39 6.71
N GLY A 79 8.76 20.69 6.27
CA GLY A 79 7.56 21.25 5.67
C GLY A 79 6.36 20.32 5.86
N GLU A 80 5.47 20.26 4.88
CA GLU A 80 4.34 19.34 4.93
C GLU A 80 4.79 17.87 4.79
N PRO A 81 4.32 16.95 5.66
CA PRO A 81 4.58 15.53 5.49
C PRO A 81 3.95 15.00 4.19
N TRP A 82 4.61 14.04 3.55
CA TRP A 82 4.04 13.35 2.39
C TRP A 82 2.80 12.53 2.77
N VAL A 83 2.03 12.17 1.75
CA VAL A 83 0.90 11.24 1.86
C VAL A 83 1.33 9.86 1.39
N TRP A 84 0.86 8.81 2.06
CA TRP A 84 1.13 7.43 1.67
C TRP A 84 0.29 7.01 0.45
N ASP A 85 0.74 7.40 -0.73
CA ASP A 85 0.27 6.88 -2.01
C ASP A 85 1.08 5.66 -2.47
N GLU A 86 0.78 5.14 -3.67
CA GLU A 86 1.52 4.01 -4.24
C GLU A 86 3.01 4.30 -4.42
N ALA A 87 3.37 5.46 -4.97
CA ALA A 87 4.76 5.78 -5.28
C ALA A 87 5.63 5.82 -4.01
N HIS A 88 5.12 6.44 -2.96
CA HIS A 88 5.78 6.49 -1.66
C HIS A 88 5.86 5.10 -1.01
N LEU A 89 4.77 4.32 -1.06
CA LEU A 89 4.74 2.98 -0.49
C LEU A 89 5.74 2.03 -1.18
N ARG A 90 5.82 2.06 -2.53
CA ARG A 90 6.78 1.25 -3.30
C ARG A 90 8.22 1.54 -2.91
N LYS A 91 8.61 2.82 -2.89
CA LYS A 91 9.95 3.25 -2.47
C LYS A 91 10.23 2.83 -1.02
N TRP A 92 9.26 3.01 -0.13
CA TRP A 92 9.39 2.70 1.29
C TRP A 92 9.56 1.21 1.58
N MET A 93 8.78 0.34 0.93
CA MET A 93 8.85 -1.10 1.14
C MET A 93 10.08 -1.74 0.46
N CYS A 94 10.62 -1.13 -0.60
CA CYS A 94 11.91 -1.54 -1.13
C CYS A 94 13.03 -1.16 -0.15
N ASN A 95 13.15 0.13 0.21
CA ASN A 95 14.19 0.59 1.12
C ASN A 95 13.79 1.85 1.91
N SER A 96 13.17 1.64 3.07
CA SER A 96 12.74 2.70 4.00
C SER A 96 13.86 3.67 4.41
N LYS A 97 15.11 3.20 4.52
CA LYS A 97 16.27 4.05 4.90
C LYS A 97 16.72 4.99 3.78
N LYS A 98 16.57 4.56 2.52
CA LYS A 98 16.81 5.42 1.35
C LYS A 98 15.62 6.36 1.14
N ALA A 99 14.41 5.78 1.11
CA ALA A 99 13.16 6.50 0.89
C ALA A 99 12.99 7.67 1.87
N ILE A 100 13.30 7.47 3.16
CA ILE A 100 13.12 8.57 4.13
C ILE A 100 13.98 9.80 3.80
N LYS A 101 15.22 9.61 3.34
CA LYS A 101 16.11 10.72 3.00
C LYS A 101 15.61 11.48 1.78
N GLU A 102 15.08 10.73 0.81
CA GLU A 102 14.46 11.29 -0.39
C GLU A 102 13.21 12.09 -0.04
N PHE A 103 12.29 11.50 0.75
CA PHE A 103 11.02 12.15 1.09
C PHE A 103 11.18 13.40 1.95
N THR A 104 12.21 13.45 2.80
CA THR A 104 12.47 14.64 3.63
C THR A 104 13.49 15.59 3.00
N GLY A 105 14.16 15.21 1.92
CA GLY A 105 15.32 15.93 1.38
C GLY A 105 16.50 16.06 2.37
N ASP A 106 16.54 15.23 3.42
CA ASP A 106 17.55 15.31 4.47
C ASP A 106 18.43 14.03 4.47
N PRO A 107 19.73 14.13 4.12
CA PRO A 107 20.62 12.97 4.06
C PRO A 107 20.85 12.30 5.43
N LYS A 108 20.59 13.02 6.53
CA LYS A 108 20.68 12.54 7.91
C LYS A 108 19.38 11.94 8.43
N ALA A 109 18.29 11.94 7.64
CA ALA A 109 17.01 11.40 8.06
C ALA A 109 17.09 9.91 8.41
N LYS A 110 16.34 9.52 9.46
CA LYS A 110 16.37 8.16 10.02
C LYS A 110 14.96 7.66 10.31
N THR A 111 14.71 6.39 9.98
CA THR A 111 13.53 5.64 10.39
C THR A 111 13.92 4.47 11.30
N LYS A 112 12.97 3.98 12.11
CA LYS A 112 13.13 2.75 12.91
C LYS A 112 12.80 1.49 12.10
N MET A 113 12.05 1.62 11.02
CA MET A 113 11.68 0.48 10.17
C MET A 113 12.89 0.03 9.34
N PRO A 114 13.36 -1.22 9.49
CA PRO A 114 14.45 -1.73 8.66
C PRO A 114 14.00 -1.87 7.19
N PRO A 115 14.92 -1.84 6.22
CA PRO A 115 14.60 -2.07 4.81
C PRO A 115 13.91 -3.43 4.63
N GLN A 116 12.71 -3.43 4.03
CA GLN A 116 11.95 -4.67 3.81
C GLN A 116 12.36 -5.40 2.53
N LYS A 117 13.08 -4.74 1.62
CA LYS A 117 13.58 -5.30 0.35
C LYS A 117 12.47 -5.87 -0.53
N VAL A 118 11.26 -5.29 -0.47
CA VAL A 118 10.17 -5.59 -1.40
C VAL A 118 10.31 -4.63 -2.58
N CYS A 119 11.18 -4.99 -3.53
CA CYS A 119 11.53 -4.17 -4.69
C CYS A 119 10.94 -4.71 -6.01
N ASP A 120 10.49 -5.96 -6.01
CA ASP A 120 9.82 -6.58 -7.15
C ASP A 120 8.42 -5.96 -7.36
N PRO A 121 8.08 -5.50 -8.56
CA PRO A 121 6.80 -4.82 -8.82
C PRO A 121 5.56 -5.66 -8.47
N ALA A 122 5.53 -6.95 -8.83
CA ALA A 122 4.39 -7.81 -8.55
C ALA A 122 4.17 -8.00 -7.04
N LYS A 123 5.26 -8.21 -6.28
CA LYS A 123 5.20 -8.26 -4.82
C LYS A 123 4.78 -6.93 -4.19
N GLN A 124 5.18 -5.81 -4.78
CA GLN A 124 4.70 -4.49 -4.33
C GLN A 124 3.21 -4.33 -4.58
N ASP A 125 2.70 -4.81 -5.72
CA ASP A 125 1.28 -4.78 -6.06
C ASP A 125 0.46 -5.58 -5.06
N GLU A 126 0.90 -6.76 -4.66
CA GLU A 126 0.26 -7.56 -3.61
C GLU A 126 0.18 -6.80 -2.27
N VAL A 127 1.27 -6.12 -1.89
CA VAL A 127 1.29 -5.30 -0.66
C VAL A 127 0.34 -4.13 -0.77
N ILE A 128 0.36 -3.40 -1.88
CA ILE A 128 -0.49 -2.24 -2.11
C ILE A 128 -1.96 -2.64 -2.14
N ALA A 129 -2.30 -3.73 -2.83
CA ALA A 129 -3.66 -4.28 -2.86
C ALA A 129 -4.15 -4.62 -1.44
N LYS A 130 -3.29 -5.23 -0.61
CA LYS A 130 -3.63 -5.50 0.78
C LYS A 130 -3.80 -4.22 1.61
N LEU A 131 -2.97 -3.20 1.40
CA LEU A 131 -3.08 -1.92 2.10
C LEU A 131 -4.36 -1.17 1.72
N LYS A 132 -4.71 -1.16 0.43
CA LYS A 132 -5.96 -0.56 -0.07
C LYS A 132 -7.18 -1.27 0.50
N SER A 133 -7.19 -2.61 0.58
CA SER A 133 -8.35 -3.35 1.11
C SER A 133 -8.62 -3.14 2.60
N VAL A 134 -7.65 -2.60 3.35
CA VAL A 134 -7.82 -2.27 4.77
C VAL A 134 -7.79 -0.78 5.05
N SER A 135 -7.69 0.08 4.04
CA SER A 135 -7.64 1.55 4.23
C SER A 135 -8.97 2.24 4.04
#